data_AF-A0AAD8H9C2-F1
#
_entry.id   AF-A0AAD8H9C2-F1
#
_cell.length_a   1.000
_cell.length_b   1.000
_cell.length_c   1.000
_cell.angle_alpha   90.00
_cell.angle_beta   90.00
_cell.angle_gamma   90.00
#
_symmetry.space_group_name_H-M   'P 1'
#
loop_
_entity.id
_entity.type
_entity.pdbx_description
1 polymer ?
#
loop_
_entity_poly.entity_id
_entity_poly.type
_entity_poly.pdbx_seq_one_letter_code
_entity_poly.pdbx_strand_id
1 'polypeptide(L)'
;MELISVLHMKGGIGDSSYASNSLVGNKVISMTRPIIEEAVSNLCRNATIPEKLCIADLGCASGPNAFLAVLGIMKAVDKIRKQGGFQSPEFQVYLNDLPGNDFNTLFRDLPQFQESMKEQLGLDFGPCFFTGVPGSFYCRLFLSKTLHFVHSSYCLQWLSQVPQLEEVNKGNIYIATTSPPSVISAYHQQFQKDFTAFLQCRSEEMVKGGRMVLTILGRKSDDPTSKECCHIWELLSMALTDMVSQGLIEEKRLDEFNIPHYNPSPGEVKQVVENEGSFSIDRLDASQVNWDVYENDGAYNITKCIRSVAESLLANQFGHAVMDKLFQRYLEIIADTISKETTQFFSVIVTVTKSALRLQEVAHFGILNHQQSANVESSSSGVKNLLSEFNDADEDLNEKDHIDDYILDPDNQVYENVLSDGEGDEEAAHRGEYLSDDEADKEPQLPGTTNINFSI
;
A
#
# COMPACT_ATOMS: atom_id res chain seq x y z
N MET A 1 -8.04 -23.24 10.49
CA MET A 1 -6.65 -23.16 9.98
C MET A 1 -6.27 -21.69 9.99
N GLU A 2 -5.08 -21.33 10.48
CA GLU A 2 -4.68 -19.93 10.58
C GLU A 2 -4.31 -19.39 9.19
N LEU A 3 -5.07 -18.41 8.69
CA LEU A 3 -4.88 -17.78 7.39
C LEU A 3 -3.44 -17.27 7.21
N ILE A 4 -2.82 -16.79 8.29
CA ILE A 4 -1.43 -16.30 8.36
C ILE A 4 -0.41 -17.32 7.82
N SER A 5 -0.70 -18.62 7.94
CA SER A 5 0.20 -19.69 7.48
C SER A 5 0.00 -20.11 6.02
N VAL A 6 -1.09 -19.68 5.37
CA VAL A 6 -1.50 -20.14 4.04
C VAL A 6 -1.57 -19.00 3.03
N LEU A 7 -2.04 -17.82 3.47
CA LEU A 7 -2.13 -16.65 2.61
C LEU A 7 -0.73 -16.07 2.39
N HIS A 8 -0.23 -16.27 1.18
CA HIS A 8 0.94 -15.59 0.68
C HIS A 8 0.88 -15.57 -0.84
N MET A 9 1.52 -14.56 -1.43
CA MET A 9 1.74 -14.51 -2.87
C MET A 9 2.70 -15.65 -3.28
N LYS A 10 2.59 -16.12 -4.52
CA LYS A 10 3.49 -17.16 -5.03
C LYS A 10 4.92 -16.63 -5.13
N GLY A 11 5.79 -17.13 -4.25
CA GLY A 11 7.19 -16.71 -4.15
C GLY A 11 8.07 -17.14 -5.33
N GLY A 12 9.34 -16.74 -5.26
CA GLY A 12 10.35 -17.01 -6.30
C GLY A 12 10.32 -16.04 -7.48
N ILE A 13 11.12 -16.38 -8.50
CA ILE A 13 11.37 -15.57 -9.71
C ILE A 13 10.95 -16.27 -11.01
N GLY A 14 10.24 -17.40 -10.89
CA GLY A 14 9.78 -18.17 -12.04
C GLY A 14 8.56 -17.52 -12.73
N ASP A 15 8.22 -18.01 -13.92
CA ASP A 15 7.13 -17.49 -14.76
C ASP A 15 5.73 -17.48 -14.09
N SER A 16 5.51 -18.30 -13.07
CA SER A 16 4.27 -18.33 -12.29
C SER A 16 4.35 -17.59 -10.95
N SER A 17 5.48 -16.95 -10.65
CA SER A 17 5.67 -16.16 -9.42
C SER A 17 4.87 -14.86 -9.46
N TYR A 18 4.58 -14.31 -8.29
CA TYR A 18 3.97 -12.99 -8.18
C TYR A 18 4.89 -11.89 -8.70
N ALA A 19 6.21 -12.00 -8.49
CA ALA A 19 7.18 -11.03 -8.99
C ALA A 19 7.07 -10.85 -10.53
N SER A 20 6.84 -11.93 -11.28
CA SER A 20 6.68 -11.90 -12.73
C SER A 20 5.27 -11.51 -13.21
N ASN A 21 4.26 -11.52 -12.34
CA ASN A 21 2.84 -11.37 -12.72
C ASN A 21 2.12 -10.22 -11.98
N SER A 22 2.87 -9.28 -11.42
CA SER A 22 2.35 -8.19 -10.58
C SER A 22 2.21 -6.83 -11.28
N LEU A 23 2.09 -6.82 -12.63
CA LEU A 23 1.98 -5.57 -13.41
C LEU A 23 0.76 -4.72 -13.01
N VAL A 24 -0.35 -5.35 -12.63
CA VAL A 24 -1.53 -4.62 -12.15
C VAL A 24 -1.18 -3.82 -10.90
N GLY A 25 -0.48 -4.42 -9.93
CA GLY A 25 0.00 -3.73 -8.74
C GLY A 25 0.98 -2.60 -9.08
N ASN A 26 1.87 -2.83 -10.04
CA ASN A 26 2.82 -1.82 -10.54
C ASN A 26 2.10 -0.59 -11.13
N LYS A 27 1.08 -0.82 -11.97
CA LYS A 27 0.27 0.22 -12.59
C LYS A 27 -0.48 1.03 -11.55
N VAL A 28 -1.04 0.37 -10.54
CA VAL A 28 -1.75 1.02 -9.43
C VAL A 28 -0.81 1.91 -8.63
N ILE A 29 0.37 1.41 -8.22
CA ILE A 29 1.37 2.21 -7.50
C ILE A 29 1.79 3.43 -8.33
N SER A 30 1.98 3.25 -9.64
CA SER A 30 2.33 4.34 -10.56
C SER A 30 1.20 5.37 -10.70
N MET A 31 -0.06 4.91 -10.76
CA MET A 31 -1.25 5.75 -10.81
C MET A 31 -1.42 6.58 -9.53
N THR A 32 -1.11 6.00 -8.36
CA THR A 32 -1.24 6.68 -7.06
C THR A 32 -0.03 7.53 -6.69
N ARG A 33 1.02 7.57 -7.52
CA ARG A 33 2.22 8.36 -7.28
C ARG A 33 1.93 9.85 -7.02
N PRO A 34 1.07 10.56 -7.76
CA PRO A 34 0.75 11.96 -7.46
C PRO A 34 0.12 12.15 -6.07
N ILE A 35 -0.68 11.17 -5.61
CA ILE A 35 -1.31 11.19 -4.29
C ILE A 35 -0.26 10.98 -3.19
N ILE A 36 0.72 10.12 -3.43
CA ILE A 36 1.88 9.93 -2.55
C ILE A 36 2.69 11.23 -2.48
N GLU A 37 3.00 11.85 -3.61
CA GLU A 37 3.75 13.12 -3.66
C GLU A 37 3.03 14.23 -2.89
N GLU A 38 1.71 14.34 -3.04
CA GLU A 38 0.86 15.26 -2.28
C GLU A 38 0.90 14.96 -0.77
N ALA A 39 0.74 13.70 -0.37
CA ALA A 39 0.78 13.30 1.03
C ALA A 39 2.14 13.59 1.67
N VAL A 40 3.25 13.32 0.97
CA VAL A 40 4.60 13.62 1.45
C VAL A 40 4.83 15.13 1.56
N SER A 41 4.39 15.92 0.58
CA SER A 41 4.42 17.38 0.64
C SER A 41 3.70 17.92 1.89
N ASN A 42 2.53 17.35 2.18
CA ASN A 42 1.75 17.73 3.34
C ASN A 42 2.32 17.21 4.67
N LEU A 43 3.07 16.11 4.67
CA LEU A 43 3.83 15.64 5.84
C LEU A 43 4.97 16.60 6.18
N CYS A 44 5.68 17.08 5.15
CA CYS A 44 6.80 18.00 5.27
C CYS A 44 6.37 19.49 5.33
N ARG A 45 5.07 19.77 5.50
CA ARG A 45 4.53 21.14 5.55
C ARG A 45 5.19 21.92 6.69
N ASN A 46 5.38 23.23 6.50
CA ASN A 46 6.14 24.12 7.39
C ASN A 46 7.64 23.83 7.45
N ALA A 47 8.25 23.33 6.36
CA ALA A 47 9.70 23.29 6.20
C ALA A 47 10.45 22.44 7.24
N THR A 48 9.76 21.52 7.92
CA THR A 48 10.36 20.62 8.91
C THR A 48 10.41 19.22 8.33
N ILE A 49 11.44 18.95 7.53
CA ILE A 49 11.81 17.56 7.25
C ILE A 49 12.40 17.01 8.55
N PRO A 50 11.82 15.95 9.14
CA PRO A 50 12.35 15.38 10.36
C PRO A 50 13.75 14.82 10.09
N GLU A 51 14.68 14.91 11.04
CA GLU A 51 16.04 14.35 10.89
C GLU A 51 16.02 12.85 10.55
N LYS A 52 14.97 12.15 10.98
CA LYS A 52 14.73 10.74 10.71
C LYS A 52 13.33 10.56 10.15
N LEU A 53 13.21 9.83 9.04
CA LEU A 53 11.93 9.51 8.43
C LEU A 53 11.72 7.99 8.42
N CYS A 54 10.77 7.53 9.22
CA CYS A 54 10.37 6.12 9.25
C CYS A 54 9.18 5.88 8.32
N ILE A 55 9.39 5.05 7.30
CA ILE A 55 8.40 4.66 6.29
C ILE A 55 8.09 3.18 6.49
N ALA A 56 6.81 2.81 6.47
CA ALA A 56 6.41 1.40 6.40
C ALA A 56 5.59 1.14 5.14
N ASP A 57 5.93 0.08 4.41
CA ASP A 57 5.09 -0.52 3.38
C ASP A 57 4.46 -1.80 3.95
N LEU A 58 3.12 -1.83 4.07
CA LEU A 58 2.38 -2.92 4.70
C LEU A 58 1.73 -3.81 3.65
N GLY A 59 2.22 -5.04 3.55
CA GLY A 59 1.91 -6.00 2.49
C GLY A 59 2.77 -5.80 1.24
N CYS A 60 4.09 -5.74 1.43
CA CYS A 60 5.05 -5.45 0.36
C CYS A 60 5.18 -6.58 -0.68
N ALA A 61 4.72 -7.80 -0.36
CA ALA A 61 4.93 -9.03 -1.10
C ALA A 61 6.43 -9.25 -1.41
N SER A 62 6.72 -9.80 -2.58
CA SER A 62 8.08 -10.01 -3.10
C SER A 62 8.18 -9.48 -4.53
N GLY A 63 9.40 -9.11 -4.94
CA GLY A 63 9.69 -8.60 -6.27
C GLY A 63 9.69 -7.07 -6.37
N PRO A 64 9.74 -6.52 -7.58
CA PRO A 64 10.10 -5.11 -7.82
C PRO A 64 9.10 -4.10 -7.25
N ASN A 65 7.83 -4.48 -7.08
CA ASN A 65 6.80 -3.57 -6.57
C ASN A 65 7.02 -3.19 -5.10
N ALA A 66 7.63 -4.07 -4.29
CA ALA A 66 7.95 -3.83 -2.88
C ALA A 66 8.80 -2.57 -2.67
N PHE A 67 9.66 -2.27 -3.66
CA PHE A 67 10.56 -1.12 -3.62
C PHE A 67 10.00 0.11 -4.31
N LEU A 68 9.08 -0.06 -5.26
CA LEU A 68 8.57 1.01 -6.12
C LEU A 68 7.86 2.11 -5.32
N ALA A 69 6.98 1.72 -4.39
CA ALA A 69 6.24 2.67 -3.57
C ALA A 69 7.16 3.47 -2.64
N VAL A 70 8.08 2.77 -1.96
CA VAL A 70 9.08 3.38 -1.08
C VAL A 70 9.99 4.35 -1.85
N LEU A 71 10.47 3.96 -3.03
CA LEU A 71 11.25 4.84 -3.90
C LEU A 71 10.44 6.09 -4.29
N GLY A 72 9.16 5.93 -4.60
CA GLY A 72 8.25 7.05 -4.88
C GLY A 72 8.17 8.05 -3.72
N ILE A 73 8.01 7.54 -2.49
CA ILE A 73 8.01 8.36 -1.27
C ILE A 73 9.35 9.08 -1.10
N MET A 74 10.47 8.36 -1.21
CA MET A 74 11.81 8.93 -1.07
C MET A 74 12.10 10.01 -2.12
N LYS A 75 11.70 9.80 -3.37
CA LYS A 75 11.80 10.81 -4.44
C LYS A 75 10.98 12.06 -4.13
N ALA A 76 9.79 11.90 -3.56
CA ALA A 76 8.96 13.03 -3.15
C ALA A 76 9.65 13.85 -2.04
N VAL A 77 10.23 13.18 -1.03
CA VAL A 77 11.02 13.83 0.03
C VAL A 77 12.25 14.54 -0.55
N ASP A 78 12.97 13.88 -1.47
CA ASP A 78 14.13 14.43 -2.16
C ASP A 78 13.81 15.72 -2.95
N LYS A 79 12.66 15.73 -3.64
CA LYS A 79 12.18 16.91 -4.35
C LYS A 79 11.94 18.08 -3.38
N ILE A 80 11.29 17.83 -2.25
CA ILE A 80 10.98 18.85 -1.25
C ILE A 80 12.26 19.37 -0.58
N ARG A 81 13.21 18.49 -0.21
CA ARG A 81 14.47 18.92 0.41
C ARG A 81 15.26 19.83 -0.51
N LYS A 82 15.34 19.49 -1.80
CA LYS A 82 16.07 20.29 -2.81
C LYS A 82 15.40 21.64 -3.05
N GLN A 83 14.07 21.69 -3.10
CA GLN A 83 13.32 22.94 -3.26
C GLN A 83 13.45 23.87 -2.05
N GLY A 84 13.53 23.32 -0.83
CA GLY A 84 13.61 24.10 0.40
C GLY A 84 15.03 24.32 0.94
N GLY A 85 16.06 23.75 0.32
CA GLY A 85 17.44 23.81 0.81
C GLY A 85 17.67 23.04 2.13
N PHE A 86 16.87 22.01 2.40
CA PHE A 86 16.98 21.19 3.61
C PHE A 86 18.00 20.06 3.44
N GLN A 87 18.57 19.62 4.57
CA GLN A 87 19.37 18.40 4.62
C GLN A 87 18.51 17.16 4.38
N SER A 88 19.12 16.11 3.83
CA SER A 88 18.43 14.83 3.67
C SER A 88 18.28 14.13 5.02
N PRO A 89 17.11 13.52 5.32
CA PRO A 89 16.94 12.78 6.57
C PRO A 89 17.57 11.39 6.48
N GLU A 90 17.79 10.75 7.64
CA GLU A 90 18.02 9.31 7.68
C GLU A 90 16.70 8.57 7.44
N PHE A 91 16.68 7.62 6.52
CA PHE A 91 15.48 6.85 6.21
C PHE A 91 15.54 5.48 6.89
N GLN A 92 14.49 5.15 7.63
CA GLN A 92 14.23 3.80 8.09
C GLN A 92 13.01 3.26 7.35
N VAL A 93 13.22 2.24 6.52
CA VAL A 93 12.18 1.58 5.73
C VAL A 93 11.84 0.24 6.36
N TYR A 94 10.57 0.05 6.65
CA TYR A 94 10.02 -1.23 7.07
C TYR A 94 9.21 -1.85 5.94
N LEU A 95 9.59 -3.05 5.53
CA LEU A 95 8.88 -3.86 4.54
C LEU A 95 8.14 -4.95 5.32
N ASN A 96 6.82 -4.80 5.46
CA ASN A 96 6.00 -5.76 6.19
C ASN A 96 5.25 -6.68 5.24
N ASP A 97 5.17 -7.95 5.59
CA ASP A 97 4.26 -8.93 5.00
C ASP A 97 4.02 -10.07 6.01
N LEU A 98 3.17 -11.03 5.65
CA LEU A 98 2.94 -12.23 6.46
C LEU A 98 4.22 -13.09 6.55
N PRO A 99 4.38 -13.91 7.61
CA PRO A 99 5.60 -14.72 7.80
C PRO A 99 5.92 -15.69 6.66
N GLY A 100 4.92 -16.12 5.89
CA GLY A 100 5.09 -17.00 4.73
C GLY A 100 5.60 -16.30 3.46
N ASN A 101 5.76 -14.97 3.47
CA ASN A 101 6.25 -14.22 2.32
C ASN A 101 7.73 -14.51 2.02
N ASP A 102 8.13 -14.36 0.76
CA ASP A 102 9.50 -14.62 0.31
C ASP A 102 10.40 -13.39 0.54
N PHE A 103 10.68 -13.12 1.82
CA PHE A 103 11.64 -12.10 2.25
C PHE A 103 13.08 -12.39 1.77
N ASN A 104 13.41 -13.66 1.52
CA ASN A 104 14.75 -14.03 1.04
C ASN A 104 15.00 -13.48 -0.36
N THR A 105 14.04 -13.61 -1.27
CA THR A 105 14.14 -12.97 -2.60
C THR A 105 14.20 -11.45 -2.46
N LEU A 106 13.33 -10.86 -1.62
CA LEU A 106 13.33 -9.42 -1.38
C LEU A 106 14.70 -8.89 -0.91
N PHE A 107 15.36 -9.57 0.04
CA PHE A 107 16.67 -9.16 0.54
C PHE A 107 17.82 -9.45 -0.43
N ARG A 108 17.69 -10.44 -1.31
CA ARG A 108 18.66 -10.66 -2.40
C ARG A 108 18.63 -9.52 -3.43
N ASP A 109 17.46 -8.96 -3.68
CA ASP A 109 17.26 -7.87 -4.66
C ASP A 109 17.65 -6.49 -4.09
N LEU A 110 17.74 -6.38 -2.75
CA LEU A 110 17.98 -5.11 -2.06
C LEU A 110 19.29 -4.39 -2.47
N PRO A 111 20.45 -5.04 -2.63
CA PRO A 111 21.68 -4.36 -3.05
C PRO A 111 21.55 -3.66 -4.40
N GLN A 112 20.97 -4.35 -5.39
CA GLN A 112 20.73 -3.78 -6.73
C GLN A 112 19.77 -2.59 -6.66
N PHE A 113 18.72 -2.69 -5.84
CA PHE A 113 17.82 -1.58 -5.61
C PHE A 113 18.52 -0.37 -4.99
N GLN A 114 19.37 -0.59 -3.98
CA GLN A 114 20.12 0.49 -3.33
C GLN A 114 21.10 1.19 -4.29
N GLU A 115 21.74 0.44 -5.20
CA GLU A 115 22.56 1.03 -6.27
C GLU A 115 21.71 1.91 -7.19
N SER A 116 20.59 1.38 -7.70
CA SER A 116 19.67 2.14 -8.55
C SER A 116 19.11 3.39 -7.86
N MET A 117 18.84 3.32 -6.55
CA MET A 117 18.44 4.49 -5.77
C MET A 117 19.52 5.56 -5.72
N LYS A 118 20.79 5.19 -5.49
CA LYS A 118 21.91 6.14 -5.45
C LYS A 118 22.09 6.84 -6.79
N GLU A 119 21.96 6.12 -7.90
CA GLU A 119 22.00 6.70 -9.24
C GLU A 119 20.88 7.73 -9.47
N GLN A 120 19.67 7.44 -8.98
CA GLN A 120 18.50 8.29 -9.21
C GLN A 120 18.38 9.48 -8.25
N LEU A 121 18.82 9.34 -7.00
CA LEU A 121 18.65 10.36 -5.95
C LEU A 121 19.90 11.22 -5.72
N GLY A 122 21.07 10.72 -6.10
CA GLY A 122 22.37 11.36 -5.90
C GLY A 122 23.08 10.92 -4.61
N LEU A 123 24.39 11.19 -4.54
CA LEU A 123 25.24 10.85 -3.39
C LEU A 123 24.98 11.70 -2.15
N ASP A 124 24.30 12.83 -2.31
CA ASP A 124 23.91 13.73 -1.23
C ASP A 124 22.60 13.29 -0.53
N PHE A 125 21.99 12.20 -0.98
CA PHE A 125 20.81 11.61 -0.36
C PHE A 125 21.18 10.88 0.94
N GLY A 126 20.32 10.98 1.95
CA GLY A 126 20.56 10.45 3.28
C GLY A 126 20.63 8.92 3.31
N PRO A 127 21.25 8.34 4.35
CA PRO A 127 21.37 6.88 4.47
C PRO A 127 19.98 6.23 4.57
N CYS A 128 19.83 5.05 3.97
CA CYS A 128 18.59 4.29 3.95
C CYS A 128 18.79 2.90 4.56
N PHE A 129 18.07 2.61 5.64
CA PHE A 129 18.08 1.35 6.35
C PHE A 129 16.80 0.57 6.05
N PHE A 130 16.93 -0.67 5.60
CA PHE A 130 15.79 -1.52 5.26
C PHE A 130 15.64 -2.63 6.29
N THR A 131 14.40 -2.93 6.67
CA THR A 131 14.08 -3.96 7.66
C THR A 131 12.82 -4.71 7.23
N GLY A 132 12.90 -6.04 7.14
CA GLY A 132 11.71 -6.88 6.97
C GLY A 132 11.01 -7.08 8.31
N VAL A 133 9.67 -6.97 8.31
CA VAL A 133 8.85 -7.10 9.51
C VAL A 133 7.77 -8.16 9.24
N PRO A 134 8.03 -9.44 9.55
CA PRO A 134 7.05 -10.51 9.34
C PRO A 134 5.92 -10.42 10.38
N GLY A 135 4.68 -10.38 9.92
CA GLY A 135 3.51 -10.36 10.80
C GLY A 135 2.27 -9.78 10.13
N SER A 136 1.10 -10.08 10.69
CA SER A 136 -0.16 -9.50 10.21
C SER A 136 -0.24 -8.02 10.57
N PHE A 137 -0.55 -7.17 9.59
CA PHE A 137 -0.87 -5.77 9.83
C PHE A 137 -2.19 -5.55 10.56
N TYR A 138 -2.97 -6.59 10.86
CA TYR A 138 -4.10 -6.49 11.79
C TYR A 138 -3.68 -6.50 13.27
N CYS A 139 -2.37 -6.64 13.53
CA CYS A 139 -1.76 -6.56 14.84
C CYS A 139 -0.76 -5.40 14.93
N ARG A 140 -0.26 -5.13 16.16
CA ARG A 140 0.89 -4.25 16.39
C ARG A 140 2.15 -4.90 15.80
N LEU A 141 2.86 -4.12 14.99
CA LEU A 141 4.10 -4.48 14.30
C LEU A 141 5.27 -3.59 14.73
N PHE A 142 4.99 -2.36 15.16
CA PHE A 142 6.01 -1.34 15.43
C PHE A 142 5.90 -0.77 16.84
N LEU A 143 6.98 -0.16 17.29
CA LEU A 143 6.98 0.63 18.52
C LEU A 143 6.06 1.84 18.37
N SER A 144 5.46 2.26 19.49
CA SER A 144 4.54 3.39 19.49
C SER A 144 5.24 4.68 19.05
N LYS A 145 4.54 5.51 18.27
CA LYS A 145 5.03 6.82 17.80
C LYS A 145 6.38 6.75 17.04
N THR A 146 6.53 5.75 16.17
CA THR A 146 7.72 5.54 15.33
C THR A 146 7.49 5.95 13.88
N LEU A 147 6.33 5.60 13.32
CA LEU A 147 6.10 5.73 11.87
C LEU A 147 5.67 7.14 11.50
N HIS A 148 6.32 7.69 10.45
CA HIS A 148 5.99 9.00 9.89
C HIS A 148 5.08 8.86 8.67
N PHE A 149 5.34 7.83 7.86
CA PHE A 149 4.56 7.55 6.66
C PHE A 149 4.25 6.06 6.57
N VAL A 150 3.02 5.71 6.25
CA VAL A 150 2.60 4.33 5.95
C VAL A 150 2.03 4.26 4.55
N HIS A 151 2.46 3.27 3.80
CA HIS A 151 1.90 2.92 2.51
C HIS A 151 1.34 1.49 2.57
N SER A 152 0.26 1.23 1.85
CA SER A 152 -0.23 -0.12 1.59
C SER A 152 -1.02 -0.11 0.30
N SER A 153 -0.74 -1.05 -0.60
CA SER A 153 -1.41 -1.13 -1.90
C SER A 153 -1.82 -2.56 -2.21
N TYR A 154 -3.12 -2.76 -2.38
CA TYR A 154 -3.74 -4.05 -2.66
C TYR A 154 -3.46 -5.11 -1.58
N CYS A 155 -3.56 -4.71 -0.33
CA CYS A 155 -3.40 -5.61 0.83
C CYS A 155 -4.66 -5.66 1.70
N LEU A 156 -5.29 -4.51 1.96
CA LEU A 156 -6.38 -4.38 2.95
C LEU A 156 -7.71 -5.00 2.53
N GLN A 157 -7.83 -5.46 1.28
CA GLN A 157 -8.95 -6.28 0.85
C GLN A 157 -8.84 -7.73 1.35
N TRP A 158 -7.66 -8.19 1.78
CA TRP A 158 -7.47 -9.51 2.39
C TRP A 158 -7.87 -9.50 3.85
N LEU A 159 -8.92 -10.23 4.21
CA LEU A 159 -9.44 -10.30 5.57
C LEU A 159 -8.48 -11.09 6.48
N SER A 160 -8.59 -10.89 7.79
CA SER A 160 -7.79 -11.63 8.79
C SER A 160 -8.16 -13.12 8.87
N GLN A 161 -9.38 -13.45 8.47
CA GLN A 161 -9.94 -14.80 8.44
C GLN A 161 -11.09 -14.87 7.45
N VAL A 162 -11.47 -16.08 7.06
CA VAL A 162 -12.74 -16.32 6.36
C VAL A 162 -13.89 -15.88 7.28
N PRO A 163 -14.87 -15.10 6.81
CA PRO A 163 -16.02 -14.71 7.62
C PRO A 163 -16.75 -15.92 8.18
N GLN A 164 -17.27 -15.80 9.40
CA GLN A 164 -18.11 -16.85 9.98
C GLN A 164 -19.48 -16.78 9.33
N LEU A 165 -19.78 -17.76 8.48
CA LEU A 165 -21.04 -17.81 7.74
C LEU A 165 -22.08 -18.63 8.51
N GLU A 166 -23.28 -18.08 8.66
CA GLU A 166 -24.44 -18.81 9.22
C GLU A 166 -25.04 -19.78 8.20
N GLU A 167 -24.90 -19.48 6.92
CA GLU A 167 -25.41 -20.25 5.80
C GLU A 167 -24.29 -20.58 4.81
N VAL A 168 -24.41 -21.73 4.15
CA VAL A 168 -23.47 -22.15 3.11
C VAL A 168 -23.62 -21.26 1.89
N ASN A 169 -22.51 -20.68 1.41
CA ASN A 169 -22.47 -19.90 0.18
C ASN A 169 -22.43 -20.81 -1.06
N LYS A 170 -23.53 -21.55 -1.29
CA LYS A 170 -23.54 -22.69 -2.21
C LYS A 170 -23.08 -22.32 -3.62
N GLY A 171 -22.10 -23.06 -4.15
CA GLY A 171 -21.55 -22.88 -5.50
C GLY A 171 -20.73 -21.60 -5.71
N ASN A 172 -20.45 -20.84 -4.64
CA ASN A 172 -19.73 -19.58 -4.69
C ASN A 172 -18.54 -19.61 -3.73
N ILE A 173 -17.41 -19.06 -4.16
CA ILE A 173 -16.19 -18.93 -3.33
C ILE A 173 -16.03 -17.53 -2.72
N TYR A 174 -16.91 -16.59 -3.08
CA TYR A 174 -16.95 -15.22 -2.58
C TYR A 174 -18.40 -14.70 -2.71
N ILE A 175 -18.66 -13.44 -2.35
CA ILE A 175 -19.95 -12.79 -2.58
C ILE A 175 -20.28 -12.85 -4.08
N ALA A 176 -21.50 -13.27 -4.38
CA ALA A 176 -22.10 -13.27 -5.70
C ALA A 176 -23.57 -12.83 -5.62
N THR A 177 -24.18 -12.54 -6.77
CA THR A 177 -25.61 -12.19 -6.86
C THR A 177 -26.56 -13.28 -6.32
N THR A 178 -26.10 -14.53 -6.26
CA THR A 178 -26.85 -15.67 -5.72
C THR A 178 -26.55 -15.95 -4.24
N SER A 179 -25.62 -15.22 -3.62
CA SER A 179 -25.26 -15.41 -2.22
C SER A 179 -26.41 -14.99 -1.28
N PRO A 180 -26.65 -15.73 -0.18
CA PRO A 180 -27.58 -15.31 0.85
C PRO A 180 -27.21 -13.93 1.45
N PRO A 181 -28.18 -13.09 1.84
CA PRO A 181 -27.90 -11.80 2.48
C PRO A 181 -27.07 -11.90 3.77
N SER A 182 -27.19 -13.01 4.49
CA SER A 182 -26.40 -13.33 5.69
C SER A 182 -24.90 -13.44 5.37
N VAL A 183 -24.54 -14.04 4.23
CA VAL A 183 -23.16 -14.15 3.74
C VAL A 183 -22.59 -12.78 3.44
N ILE A 184 -23.32 -11.95 2.68
CA ILE A 184 -22.90 -10.58 2.34
C ILE A 184 -22.64 -9.77 3.63
N SER A 185 -23.54 -9.90 4.60
CA SER A 185 -23.43 -9.22 5.88
C SER A 185 -22.23 -9.69 6.69
N ALA A 186 -21.95 -10.99 6.72
CA ALA A 186 -20.80 -11.56 7.43
C ALA A 186 -19.46 -11.05 6.86
N TYR A 187 -19.35 -10.98 5.53
CA TYR A 187 -18.18 -10.42 4.86
C TYR A 187 -17.96 -8.93 5.21
N HIS A 188 -19.03 -8.13 5.13
CA HIS A 188 -18.96 -6.72 5.49
C HIS A 188 -18.56 -6.51 6.95
N GLN A 189 -19.15 -7.26 7.89
CA GLN A 189 -18.81 -7.19 9.32
C GLN A 189 -17.36 -7.59 9.59
N GLN A 190 -16.86 -8.63 8.92
CA GLN A 190 -15.47 -9.06 9.03
C GLN A 190 -14.51 -7.96 8.53
N PHE A 191 -14.82 -7.33 7.39
CA PHE A 191 -14.05 -6.18 6.88
C PHE A 191 -14.04 -5.01 7.87
N GLN A 192 -15.20 -4.64 8.42
CA GLN A 192 -15.30 -3.55 9.40
C GLN A 192 -14.41 -3.83 10.62
N LYS A 193 -14.51 -5.04 11.18
CA LYS A 193 -13.70 -5.49 12.32
C LYS A 193 -12.19 -5.40 12.00
N ASP A 194 -11.79 -5.94 10.87
CA ASP A 194 -10.39 -6.02 10.46
C ASP A 194 -9.80 -4.65 10.16
N PHE A 195 -10.52 -3.81 9.41
CA PHE A 195 -10.04 -2.48 9.06
C PHE A 195 -10.03 -1.54 10.28
N THR A 196 -10.99 -1.67 11.20
CA THR A 196 -10.90 -0.99 12.51
C THR A 196 -9.66 -1.43 13.30
N ALA A 197 -9.38 -2.74 13.38
CA ALA A 197 -8.20 -3.24 14.09
C ALA A 197 -6.88 -2.75 13.46
N PHE A 198 -6.82 -2.71 12.13
CA PHE A 198 -5.72 -2.10 11.38
C PHE A 198 -5.51 -0.64 11.81
N LEU A 199 -6.56 0.20 11.70
CA LEU A 199 -6.48 1.61 12.05
C LEU A 199 -6.07 1.80 13.52
N GLN A 200 -6.63 1.04 14.46
CA GLN A 200 -6.24 1.10 15.87
C GLN A 200 -4.75 0.81 16.07
N CYS A 201 -4.21 -0.25 15.47
CA CYS A 201 -2.79 -0.56 15.55
C CYS A 201 -1.92 0.56 14.96
N ARG A 202 -2.26 1.05 13.77
CA ARG A 202 -1.53 2.15 13.11
C ARG A 202 -1.60 3.44 13.91
N SER A 203 -2.74 3.70 14.55
CA SER A 203 -2.93 4.88 15.39
C SER A 203 -1.93 4.90 16.55
N GLU A 204 -1.57 3.76 17.13
CA GLU A 204 -0.61 3.71 18.24
C GLU A 204 0.85 3.86 17.75
N GLU A 205 1.12 3.36 16.56
CA GLU A 205 2.47 3.25 15.97
C GLU A 205 2.93 4.53 15.28
N MET A 206 2.01 5.33 14.76
CA MET A 206 2.35 6.54 14.02
C MET A 206 2.65 7.73 14.93
N VAL A 207 3.50 8.64 14.48
CA VAL A 207 3.68 9.96 15.12
C VAL A 207 2.46 10.86 14.86
N LYS A 208 2.23 11.86 15.72
CA LYS A 208 1.20 12.87 15.48
C LYS A 208 1.49 13.59 14.15
N GLY A 209 0.47 13.75 13.30
CA GLY A 209 0.63 14.32 11.97
C GLY A 209 1.24 13.37 10.92
N GLY A 210 1.61 12.15 11.30
CA GLY A 210 2.01 11.12 10.37
C GLY A 210 0.88 10.78 9.40
N ARG A 211 1.23 10.34 8.18
CA ARG A 211 0.27 10.13 7.10
C ARG A 211 0.25 8.69 6.61
N MET A 212 -0.91 8.23 6.16
CA MET A 212 -1.03 6.96 5.45
C MET A 212 -1.65 7.18 4.08
N VAL A 213 -1.14 6.47 3.07
CA VAL A 213 -1.78 6.32 1.76
C VAL A 213 -2.12 4.86 1.59
N LEU A 214 -3.42 4.55 1.52
CA LEU A 214 -3.94 3.19 1.44
C LEU A 214 -4.70 3.05 0.13
N THR A 215 -4.31 2.06 -0.66
CA THR A 215 -4.98 1.71 -1.93
C THR A 215 -5.57 0.32 -1.79
N ILE A 216 -6.90 0.22 -1.75
CA ILE A 216 -7.64 -1.01 -1.49
C ILE A 216 -8.34 -1.43 -2.77
N LEU A 217 -8.24 -2.70 -3.16
CA LEU A 217 -9.10 -3.21 -4.24
C LEU A 217 -10.55 -3.19 -3.73
N GLY A 218 -11.40 -2.41 -4.40
CA GLY A 218 -12.74 -2.10 -3.93
C GLY A 218 -13.75 -2.11 -5.07
N ARG A 219 -14.76 -1.25 -4.94
CA ARG A 219 -15.83 -1.04 -5.92
C ARG A 219 -16.30 0.41 -5.85
N LYS A 220 -16.93 0.89 -6.91
CA LYS A 220 -17.60 2.21 -6.91
C LYS A 220 -19.06 2.08 -6.51
N SER A 221 -19.73 1.02 -6.97
CA SER A 221 -21.09 0.69 -6.62
C SER A 221 -21.25 0.45 -5.12
N ASP A 222 -22.39 0.85 -4.56
CA ASP A 222 -22.79 0.49 -3.19
C ASP A 222 -23.27 -0.97 -3.09
N ASP A 223 -23.55 -1.62 -4.22
CA ASP A 223 -23.92 -3.03 -4.28
C ASP A 223 -22.68 -3.95 -4.17
N PRO A 224 -22.54 -4.71 -3.06
CA PRO A 224 -21.42 -5.62 -2.85
C PRO A 224 -21.50 -6.89 -3.69
N THR A 225 -22.53 -7.07 -4.52
CA THR A 225 -22.65 -8.18 -5.49
C THR A 225 -22.36 -7.76 -6.93
N SER A 226 -22.03 -6.47 -7.14
CA SER A 226 -21.78 -5.94 -8.48
C SER A 226 -20.57 -6.58 -9.15
N LYS A 227 -20.58 -6.66 -10.48
CA LYS A 227 -19.43 -7.17 -11.24
C LYS A 227 -18.12 -6.39 -10.99
N GLU A 228 -18.20 -5.16 -10.49
CA GLU A 228 -17.03 -4.36 -10.13
C GLU A 228 -16.15 -5.00 -9.04
N CYS A 229 -16.76 -5.72 -8.09
CA CYS A 229 -16.05 -6.37 -6.98
C CYS A 229 -15.75 -7.85 -7.23
N CYS A 230 -16.74 -8.53 -7.79
CA CYS A 230 -16.95 -9.94 -7.49
C CYS A 230 -16.67 -10.83 -8.70
N HIS A 231 -16.61 -10.21 -9.88
CA HIS A 231 -16.57 -10.91 -11.16
C HIS A 231 -15.37 -11.84 -11.30
N ILE A 232 -14.18 -11.43 -10.87
CA ILE A 232 -12.97 -12.27 -10.95
C ILE A 232 -13.13 -13.59 -10.15
N TRP A 233 -13.82 -13.54 -9.01
CA TRP A 233 -14.07 -14.69 -8.17
C TRP A 233 -15.28 -15.50 -8.64
N GLU A 234 -16.31 -14.85 -9.20
CA GLU A 234 -17.43 -15.54 -9.84
C GLU A 234 -16.96 -16.38 -11.03
N LEU A 235 -16.10 -15.84 -11.90
CA LEU A 235 -15.54 -16.58 -13.04
C LEU A 235 -14.67 -17.77 -12.58
N LEU A 236 -13.95 -17.62 -11.48
CA LEU A 236 -13.20 -18.74 -10.87
C LEU A 236 -14.15 -19.78 -10.27
N SER A 237 -15.26 -19.35 -9.65
CA SER A 237 -16.31 -20.25 -9.14
C SER A 237 -16.98 -21.04 -10.26
N MET A 238 -17.17 -20.44 -11.43
CA MET A 238 -17.65 -21.14 -12.63
C MET A 238 -16.69 -22.26 -13.05
N ALA A 239 -15.38 -21.99 -13.06
CA ALA A 239 -14.37 -23.01 -13.37
C ALA A 239 -14.39 -24.17 -12.35
N LEU A 240 -14.52 -23.86 -11.06
CA LEU A 240 -14.64 -24.88 -10.01
C LEU A 240 -15.93 -25.69 -10.13
N THR A 241 -17.05 -25.04 -10.45
CA THR A 241 -18.35 -25.71 -10.65
C THR A 241 -18.31 -26.66 -11.85
N ASP A 242 -17.66 -26.27 -12.95
CA ASP A 242 -17.41 -27.18 -14.08
C ASP A 242 -16.61 -28.42 -13.64
N MET A 243 -15.57 -28.23 -12.82
CA MET A 243 -14.79 -29.34 -12.27
C MET A 243 -15.59 -30.26 -11.33
N VAL A 244 -16.53 -29.71 -10.54
CA VAL A 244 -17.48 -30.51 -9.75
C VAL A 244 -18.35 -31.36 -10.69
N SER A 245 -18.90 -30.76 -11.75
CA SER A 245 -19.77 -31.47 -12.70
C SER A 245 -19.08 -32.65 -13.41
N GLN A 246 -17.76 -32.54 -13.60
CA GLN A 246 -16.91 -33.58 -14.18
C GLN A 246 -16.37 -34.58 -13.14
N GLY A 247 -16.70 -34.43 -11.86
CA GLY A 247 -16.21 -35.28 -10.77
C GLY A 247 -14.72 -35.13 -10.48
N LEU A 248 -14.09 -34.02 -10.88
CA LEU A 248 -12.67 -33.74 -10.62
C LEU A 248 -12.43 -33.21 -9.20
N ILE A 249 -13.44 -32.56 -8.61
CA ILE A 249 -13.47 -32.13 -7.21
C ILE A 249 -14.84 -32.43 -6.61
N GLU A 250 -14.90 -32.56 -5.28
CA GLU A 250 -16.15 -32.81 -4.56
C GLU A 250 -16.95 -31.51 -4.39
N GLU A 251 -18.27 -31.54 -4.65
CA GLU A 251 -19.18 -30.39 -4.45
C GLU A 251 -19.06 -29.83 -3.03
N LYS A 252 -18.98 -30.71 -2.03
CA LYS A 252 -18.81 -30.33 -0.63
C LYS A 252 -17.57 -29.45 -0.39
N ARG A 253 -16.44 -29.74 -1.06
CA ARG A 253 -15.20 -28.96 -0.91
C ARG A 253 -15.32 -27.57 -1.54
N LEU A 254 -16.15 -27.41 -2.57
CA LEU A 254 -16.47 -26.12 -3.15
C LEU A 254 -17.35 -25.32 -2.18
N ASP A 255 -18.44 -25.91 -1.71
CA ASP A 255 -19.42 -25.25 -0.82
C ASP A 255 -18.82 -24.82 0.53
N GLU A 256 -17.80 -25.54 1.03
CA GLU A 256 -17.07 -25.18 2.26
C GLU A 256 -16.01 -24.10 2.07
N PHE A 257 -15.63 -23.78 0.82
CA PHE A 257 -14.54 -22.85 0.53
C PHE A 257 -15.05 -21.43 0.30
N ASN A 258 -14.50 -20.49 1.06
CA ASN A 258 -14.77 -19.07 0.91
C ASN A 258 -13.45 -18.30 1.00
N ILE A 259 -13.24 -17.37 0.07
CA ILE A 259 -12.03 -16.56 0.01
C ILE A 259 -12.14 -15.46 1.09
N PRO A 260 -11.10 -15.27 1.92
CA PRO A 260 -11.05 -14.20 2.93
C PRO A 260 -10.69 -12.87 2.26
N HIS A 261 -11.58 -12.38 1.42
CA HIS A 261 -11.40 -11.17 0.62
C HIS A 261 -12.65 -10.30 0.72
N TYR A 262 -12.51 -8.98 0.68
CA TYR A 262 -13.64 -8.06 0.61
C TYR A 262 -13.28 -6.80 -0.17
N ASN A 263 -14.15 -6.42 -1.11
CA ASN A 263 -14.00 -5.20 -1.90
C ASN A 263 -14.93 -4.12 -1.34
N PRO A 264 -14.41 -3.18 -0.52
CA PRO A 264 -15.25 -2.15 0.06
C PRO A 264 -15.58 -1.03 -0.95
N SER A 265 -16.68 -0.31 -0.72
CA SER A 265 -16.89 0.99 -1.38
C SER A 265 -16.14 2.12 -0.67
N PRO A 266 -15.95 3.29 -1.33
CA PRO A 266 -15.49 4.49 -0.65
C PRO A 266 -16.34 4.84 0.58
N GLY A 267 -17.66 4.63 0.51
CA GLY A 267 -18.57 4.90 1.62
C GLY A 267 -18.27 4.05 2.86
N GLU A 268 -18.00 2.76 2.67
CA GLU A 268 -17.65 1.84 3.76
C GLU A 268 -16.27 2.14 4.35
N VAL A 269 -15.27 2.42 3.49
CA VAL A 269 -13.93 2.83 3.95
C VAL A 269 -14.03 4.10 4.79
N LYS A 270 -14.76 5.11 4.29
CA LYS A 270 -15.01 6.36 5.01
C LYS A 270 -15.65 6.11 6.37
N GLN A 271 -16.72 5.33 6.39
CA GLN A 271 -17.47 5.03 7.61
C GLN A 271 -16.58 4.39 8.68
N VAL A 272 -15.73 3.42 8.31
CA VAL A 272 -14.84 2.76 9.27
C VAL A 272 -13.78 3.73 9.81
N VAL A 273 -13.18 4.56 8.96
CA VAL A 273 -12.18 5.58 9.39
C VAL A 273 -12.81 6.59 10.34
N GLU A 274 -14.00 7.10 10.02
CA GLU A 274 -14.70 8.08 10.86
C GLU A 274 -15.17 7.47 12.19
N ASN A 275 -15.64 6.22 12.17
CA ASN A 275 -16.08 5.51 13.38
C ASN A 275 -14.92 5.17 14.32
N GLU A 276 -13.76 4.80 13.80
CA GLU A 276 -12.57 4.53 14.63
C GLU A 276 -12.01 5.83 15.23
N GLY A 277 -11.92 6.89 14.44
CA GLY A 277 -11.73 8.27 14.91
C GLY A 277 -10.31 8.70 15.28
N SER A 278 -9.27 7.87 15.07
CA SER A 278 -7.88 8.26 15.30
C SER A 278 -7.25 9.03 14.12
N PHE A 279 -7.92 9.01 12.97
CA PHE A 279 -7.43 9.57 11.71
C PHE A 279 -8.43 10.53 11.08
N SER A 280 -7.92 11.61 10.48
CA SER A 280 -8.69 12.49 9.62
C SER A 280 -8.45 12.13 8.16
N ILE A 281 -9.51 12.01 7.36
CA ILE A 281 -9.42 11.77 5.93
C ILE A 281 -8.98 13.06 5.24
N ASP A 282 -7.83 13.04 4.57
CA ASP A 282 -7.37 14.12 3.69
C ASP A 282 -7.99 13.98 2.30
N ARG A 283 -8.09 12.75 1.80
CA ARG A 283 -8.52 12.42 0.44
C ARG A 283 -9.17 11.05 0.42
N LEU A 284 -10.22 10.90 -0.39
CA LEU A 284 -10.88 9.64 -0.66
C LEU A 284 -11.37 9.60 -2.10
N ASP A 285 -10.80 8.71 -2.90
CA ASP A 285 -11.11 8.55 -4.32
C ASP A 285 -11.41 7.09 -4.67
N ALA A 286 -12.03 6.91 -5.85
CA ALA A 286 -12.08 5.64 -6.54
C ALA A 286 -11.50 5.81 -7.95
N SER A 287 -10.54 4.98 -8.31
CA SER A 287 -9.92 4.95 -9.64
C SER A 287 -10.09 3.57 -10.27
N GLN A 288 -10.03 3.48 -11.60
CA GLN A 288 -10.20 2.23 -12.32
C GLN A 288 -8.92 1.83 -13.06
N VAL A 289 -8.63 0.54 -13.09
CA VAL A 289 -7.52 -0.07 -13.85
C VAL A 289 -8.09 -1.17 -14.72
N ASN A 290 -7.97 -1.04 -16.04
CA ASN A 290 -8.41 -2.07 -16.98
C ASN A 290 -7.66 -3.38 -16.73
N TRP A 291 -8.32 -4.52 -16.95
CA TRP A 291 -7.65 -5.83 -16.89
C TRP A 291 -6.59 -5.99 -18.00
N ASP A 292 -6.80 -5.30 -19.12
CA ASP A 292 -5.90 -5.29 -20.28
C ASP A 292 -4.69 -4.37 -20.09
N VAL A 293 -4.04 -4.43 -18.92
CA VAL A 293 -2.77 -3.69 -18.66
C VAL A 293 -1.65 -4.20 -19.56
N TYR A 294 -1.81 -5.40 -20.11
CA TYR A 294 -0.82 -6.06 -20.95
C TYR A 294 -1.23 -5.86 -22.40
N GLU A 295 -0.41 -5.16 -23.19
CA GLU A 295 -0.71 -4.79 -24.58
C GLU A 295 -0.85 -6.00 -25.55
N ASN A 296 -0.75 -7.24 -25.04
CA ASN A 296 -1.06 -8.50 -25.73
C ASN A 296 -1.48 -9.57 -24.70
N ASP A 297 -2.41 -10.46 -25.08
CA ASP A 297 -2.83 -11.65 -24.31
C ASP A 297 -3.37 -11.35 -22.89
N GLY A 298 -4.26 -10.34 -22.78
CA GLY A 298 -4.84 -9.89 -21.52
C GLY A 298 -5.50 -11.01 -20.70
N ALA A 299 -6.12 -12.00 -21.35
CA ALA A 299 -6.73 -13.14 -20.67
C ALA A 299 -5.69 -14.05 -19.98
N TYR A 300 -4.61 -14.38 -20.67
CA TYR A 300 -3.52 -15.18 -20.12
C TYR A 300 -2.84 -14.48 -18.96
N ASN A 301 -2.55 -13.19 -19.10
CA ASN A 301 -1.86 -12.42 -18.08
C ASN A 301 -2.71 -12.21 -16.83
N ILE A 302 -4.01 -11.97 -16.97
CA ILE A 302 -4.94 -11.92 -15.83
C ILE A 302 -5.05 -13.27 -15.14
N THR A 303 -5.16 -14.36 -15.91
CA THR A 303 -5.19 -15.72 -15.36
C THR A 303 -3.95 -16.00 -14.53
N LYS A 304 -2.75 -15.68 -15.04
CA LYS A 304 -1.50 -15.83 -14.30
C LYS A 304 -1.42 -14.92 -13.07
N CYS A 305 -1.88 -13.68 -13.18
CA CYS A 305 -1.95 -12.74 -12.07
C CYS A 305 -2.79 -13.33 -10.93
N ILE A 306 -4.03 -13.75 -11.20
CA ILE A 306 -4.92 -14.34 -10.20
C ILE A 306 -4.36 -15.68 -9.69
N ARG A 307 -3.74 -16.48 -10.54
CA ARG A 307 -3.04 -17.70 -10.11
C ARG A 307 -1.95 -17.39 -9.09
N SER A 308 -1.09 -16.42 -9.36
CA SER A 308 0.00 -16.03 -8.46
C SER A 308 -0.50 -15.52 -7.09
N VAL A 309 -1.76 -15.07 -7.03
CA VAL A 309 -2.40 -14.49 -5.85
C VAL A 309 -3.18 -15.53 -5.04
N ALA A 310 -3.92 -16.43 -5.71
CA ALA A 310 -4.90 -17.32 -5.07
C ALA A 310 -4.48 -18.80 -5.03
N GLU A 311 -3.46 -19.23 -5.78
CA GLU A 311 -3.08 -20.64 -5.90
C GLU A 311 -2.74 -21.29 -4.55
N SER A 312 -2.13 -20.56 -3.62
CA SER A 312 -1.82 -21.07 -2.27
C SER A 312 -3.10 -21.47 -1.50
N LEU A 313 -4.11 -20.61 -1.50
CA LEU A 313 -5.42 -20.87 -0.88
C LEU A 313 -6.16 -22.03 -1.58
N LEU A 314 -6.20 -22.00 -2.92
CA LEU A 314 -6.91 -22.99 -3.73
C LEU A 314 -6.25 -24.37 -3.62
N ALA A 315 -4.91 -24.44 -3.67
CA ALA A 315 -4.18 -25.69 -3.56
C ALA A 315 -4.31 -26.31 -2.17
N ASN A 316 -4.36 -25.48 -1.12
CA ASN A 316 -4.65 -25.96 0.23
C ASN A 316 -6.06 -26.58 0.33
N GLN A 317 -7.06 -25.95 -0.30
CA GLN A 317 -8.43 -26.44 -0.24
C GLN A 317 -8.73 -27.62 -1.17
N PHE A 318 -8.19 -27.62 -2.39
CA PHE A 318 -8.56 -28.56 -3.46
C PHE A 318 -7.43 -29.54 -3.83
N GLY A 319 -6.19 -29.23 -3.46
CA GLY A 319 -4.98 -29.99 -3.74
C GLY A 319 -4.20 -29.45 -4.95
N HIS A 320 -2.86 -29.55 -4.91
CA HIS A 320 -2.00 -29.06 -5.99
C HIS A 320 -2.26 -29.72 -7.35
N ALA A 321 -2.65 -31.01 -7.35
CA ALA A 321 -2.82 -31.79 -8.57
C ALA A 321 -3.92 -31.28 -9.51
N VAL A 322 -4.85 -30.45 -9.01
CA VAL A 322 -5.97 -29.93 -9.82
C VAL A 322 -5.76 -28.49 -10.28
N MET A 323 -4.72 -27.79 -9.81
CA MET A 323 -4.50 -26.37 -10.08
C MET A 323 -4.28 -26.06 -11.56
N ASP A 324 -3.48 -26.86 -12.27
CA ASP A 324 -3.24 -26.62 -13.70
C ASP A 324 -4.52 -26.74 -14.53
N LYS A 325 -5.35 -27.74 -14.23
CA LYS A 325 -6.65 -27.92 -14.88
C LYS A 325 -7.60 -26.78 -14.54
N LEU A 326 -7.62 -26.34 -13.28
CA LEU A 326 -8.45 -25.21 -12.83
C LEU A 326 -8.09 -23.94 -13.60
N PHE A 327 -6.80 -23.58 -13.65
CA PHE A 327 -6.37 -22.34 -14.29
C PHE A 327 -6.42 -22.38 -15.82
N GLN A 328 -6.35 -23.57 -16.43
CA GLN A 328 -6.67 -23.72 -17.85
C GLN A 328 -8.14 -23.41 -18.15
N ARG A 329 -9.07 -23.93 -17.34
CA ARG A 329 -10.51 -23.63 -17.49
C ARG A 329 -10.81 -22.16 -17.23
N TYR A 330 -10.19 -21.63 -16.20
CA TYR A 330 -10.33 -20.23 -15.84
C TYR A 330 -9.84 -19.30 -16.97
N LEU A 331 -8.74 -19.66 -17.64
CA LEU A 331 -8.25 -18.94 -18.83
C LEU A 331 -9.30 -18.90 -19.95
N GLU A 332 -9.91 -20.03 -20.28
CA GLU A 332 -10.94 -20.10 -21.32
C GLU A 332 -12.15 -19.20 -20.99
N ILE A 333 -12.58 -19.19 -19.72
CA ILE A 333 -13.67 -18.35 -19.22
C ILE A 333 -13.31 -16.86 -19.27
N ILE A 334 -12.09 -16.50 -18.86
CA ILE A 334 -11.60 -15.11 -18.89
C ILE A 334 -11.48 -14.61 -20.32
N ALA A 335 -10.96 -15.43 -21.24
CA ALA A 335 -10.84 -15.09 -22.65
C ALA A 335 -12.21 -14.80 -23.29
N ASP A 336 -13.20 -15.66 -23.02
CA ASP A 336 -14.58 -15.45 -23.47
C ASP A 336 -15.19 -14.17 -22.89
N THR A 337 -14.95 -13.89 -21.61
CA THR A 337 -15.45 -12.70 -20.91
C THR A 337 -14.88 -11.40 -21.48
N ILE A 338 -13.54 -11.31 -21.59
CA ILE A 338 -12.85 -10.12 -22.12
C ILE A 338 -13.26 -9.85 -23.57
N SER A 339 -13.62 -10.88 -24.34
CA SER A 339 -14.12 -10.70 -25.71
C SER A 339 -15.52 -10.09 -25.81
N LYS A 340 -16.29 -10.11 -24.72
CA LYS A 340 -17.71 -9.72 -24.68
C LYS A 340 -17.97 -8.42 -23.93
N GLU A 341 -17.18 -8.12 -22.91
CA GLU A 341 -17.37 -6.95 -22.06
C GLU A 341 -16.06 -6.31 -21.61
N THR A 342 -16.12 -5.02 -21.27
CA THR A 342 -14.98 -4.29 -20.72
C THR A 342 -14.83 -4.62 -19.23
N THR A 343 -13.71 -5.23 -18.86
CA THR A 343 -13.42 -5.67 -17.49
C THR A 343 -12.39 -4.77 -16.81
N GLN A 344 -12.69 -4.33 -15.58
CA GLN A 344 -11.89 -3.36 -14.84
C GLN A 344 -11.81 -3.73 -13.36
N PHE A 345 -10.69 -3.37 -12.73
CA PHE A 345 -10.56 -3.31 -11.28
C PHE A 345 -10.82 -1.89 -10.79
N PHE A 346 -11.45 -1.77 -9.64
CA PHE A 346 -11.63 -0.50 -8.94
C PHE A 346 -10.73 -0.44 -7.71
N SER A 347 -9.96 0.64 -7.59
CA SER A 347 -9.10 0.92 -6.45
C SER A 347 -9.72 2.06 -5.64
N VAL A 348 -10.08 1.79 -4.39
CA VAL A 348 -10.45 2.82 -3.42
C VAL A 348 -9.16 3.33 -2.78
N ILE A 349 -8.88 4.61 -2.94
CA ILE A 349 -7.65 5.24 -2.44
C ILE A 349 -8.04 6.20 -1.32
N VAL A 350 -7.46 6.02 -0.14
CA VAL A 350 -7.68 6.90 1.00
C VAL A 350 -6.35 7.39 1.54
N THR A 351 -6.23 8.71 1.67
CA THR A 351 -5.14 9.37 2.38
C THR A 351 -5.66 9.85 3.71
N VAL A 352 -4.98 9.47 4.79
CA VAL A 352 -5.35 9.87 6.14
C VAL A 352 -4.18 10.45 6.91
N THR A 353 -4.48 11.35 7.84
CA THR A 353 -3.51 11.93 8.78
C THR A 353 -3.85 11.55 10.21
N LYS A 354 -2.85 11.12 10.97
CA LYS A 354 -3.02 10.84 12.40
C LYS A 354 -3.36 12.15 13.14
N SER A 355 -4.56 12.16 13.71
CA SER A 355 -5.09 13.33 14.41
C SER A 355 -4.36 13.59 15.73
N ALA A 356 -4.46 14.84 16.18
CA ALA A 356 -3.79 15.32 17.39
C ALA A 356 -4.38 14.77 18.69
N LEU A 357 -5.65 14.33 18.68
CA LEU A 357 -6.43 14.00 19.87
C LEU A 357 -7.50 12.95 19.53
N ARG A 358 -7.67 11.91 20.37
CA ARG A 358 -8.93 11.16 20.43
C ARG A 358 -9.99 12.08 21.06
N LEU A 359 -11.14 12.24 20.43
CA LEU A 359 -12.29 12.93 21.07
C LEU A 359 -12.64 12.32 22.44
N GLN A 360 -12.35 11.04 22.66
CA GLN A 360 -12.49 10.37 23.96
C GLN A 360 -11.48 10.85 25.02
N GLU A 361 -10.27 11.24 24.65
CA GLU A 361 -9.29 11.81 25.59
C GLU A 361 -9.65 13.26 25.97
N VAL A 362 -10.24 14.03 25.05
CA VAL A 362 -10.79 15.37 25.35
C VAL A 362 -11.97 15.28 26.30
N ALA A 363 -12.82 14.24 26.17
CA ALA A 363 -13.89 13.97 27.12
C ALA A 363 -13.32 13.54 28.50
N HIS A 364 -12.28 12.72 28.54
CA HIS A 364 -11.66 12.31 29.81
C HIS A 364 -10.93 13.47 30.51
N PHE A 365 -10.23 14.33 29.77
CA PHE A 365 -9.63 15.57 30.30
C PHE A 365 -10.69 16.61 30.70
N GLY A 366 -11.77 16.73 29.94
CA GLY A 366 -12.91 17.60 30.26
C GLY A 366 -13.62 17.16 31.54
N ILE A 367 -13.78 15.85 31.75
CA ILE A 367 -14.40 15.28 32.96
C ILE A 367 -13.45 15.37 34.16
N LEU A 368 -12.14 15.14 33.99
CA LEU A 368 -11.15 15.30 35.07
C LEU A 368 -11.03 16.77 35.53
N ASN A 369 -11.08 17.72 34.60
CA ASN A 369 -11.07 19.14 34.94
C ASN A 369 -12.40 19.60 35.58
N HIS A 370 -13.55 19.03 35.19
CA HIS A 370 -14.82 19.30 35.86
C HIS A 370 -14.91 18.67 37.26
N GLN A 371 -14.25 17.53 37.49
CA GLN A 371 -14.20 16.88 38.81
C GLN A 371 -13.17 17.51 39.76
N GLN A 372 -12.11 18.15 39.24
CA GLN A 372 -11.20 18.95 40.08
C GLN A 372 -11.75 20.34 40.42
N SER A 373 -12.55 20.96 39.54
CA SER A 373 -13.23 22.23 39.85
C SER A 373 -14.46 22.08 40.75
N ALA A 374 -15.08 20.89 40.78
CA ALA A 374 -16.20 20.59 41.70
C ALA A 374 -15.77 20.22 43.14
N ASN A 375 -14.47 20.08 43.42
CA ASN A 375 -13.94 19.71 44.75
C ASN A 375 -13.20 20.83 45.49
N VAL A 376 -13.30 22.09 45.02
CA VAL A 376 -12.72 23.27 45.70
C VAL A 376 -13.80 24.28 46.13
N GLU A 377 -15.06 23.86 46.22
CA GLU A 377 -16.13 24.63 46.89
C GLU A 377 -16.58 23.96 48.20
N SER A 378 -15.64 23.69 49.11
CA SER A 378 -15.97 23.45 50.52
C SER A 378 -14.77 23.62 51.47
N SER A 379 -14.14 24.79 51.47
CA SER A 379 -13.58 25.31 52.72
C SER A 379 -13.45 26.83 52.65
N SER A 380 -14.13 27.48 53.59
CA SER A 380 -14.10 28.91 53.79
C SER A 380 -12.74 29.39 54.28
N SER A 381 -12.45 30.65 53.95
CA SER A 381 -11.46 31.56 54.53
C SER A 381 -10.01 31.41 54.07
N GLY A 382 -9.61 32.25 53.12
CA GLY A 382 -8.19 32.55 52.90
C GLY A 382 -7.75 32.87 51.49
N VAL A 383 -8.45 33.72 50.72
CA VAL A 383 -7.86 34.30 49.49
C VAL A 383 -8.27 35.77 49.36
N LYS A 384 -7.48 36.64 50.01
CA LYS A 384 -7.19 37.97 49.49
C LYS A 384 -5.84 37.86 48.78
N ASN A 385 -5.73 38.51 47.64
CA ASN A 385 -4.57 38.60 46.73
C ASN A 385 -4.48 37.46 45.69
N LEU A 386 -4.99 37.75 44.49
CA LEU A 386 -4.39 37.48 43.17
C LEU A 386 -5.47 37.70 42.09
N LEU A 387 -5.94 38.94 41.98
CA LEU A 387 -6.76 39.44 40.85
C LEU A 387 -6.31 40.89 40.55
N SER A 388 -5.02 41.05 40.29
CA SER A 388 -4.42 42.30 39.86
C SER A 388 -3.22 41.99 38.96
N GLU A 389 -3.48 41.33 37.84
CA GLU A 389 -2.61 41.23 36.67
C GLU A 389 -3.45 40.47 35.63
N PHE A 390 -3.57 40.99 34.41
CA PHE A 390 -4.54 40.65 33.35
C PHE A 390 -5.79 41.55 33.28
N ASN A 391 -5.54 42.85 33.12
CA ASN A 391 -6.32 43.75 32.29
C ASN A 391 -5.37 44.89 31.94
N ASP A 392 -4.76 44.84 30.76
CA ASP A 392 -4.21 45.98 30.02
C ASP A 392 -3.53 45.44 28.74
N ALA A 393 -4.21 45.61 27.60
CA ALA A 393 -3.66 45.88 26.27
C ALA A 393 -4.68 45.43 25.19
N ASP A 394 -5.69 46.26 24.96
CA ASP A 394 -6.40 46.30 23.68
C ASP A 394 -6.99 47.70 23.52
N GLU A 395 -6.17 48.60 22.98
CA GLU A 395 -6.55 49.87 22.34
C GLU A 395 -5.24 50.48 21.82
N ASP A 396 -4.98 50.42 20.51
CA ASP A 396 -4.68 51.63 19.74
C ASP A 396 -4.52 51.43 18.23
N LEU A 397 -5.10 52.40 17.50
CA LEU A 397 -4.79 52.90 16.15
C LEU A 397 -5.53 52.33 14.91
N ASN A 398 -6.65 52.99 14.62
CA ASN A 398 -7.10 53.37 13.27
C ASN A 398 -6.35 54.63 12.79
N GLU A 399 -5.83 54.64 11.56
CA GLU A 399 -5.87 55.73 10.54
C GLU A 399 -4.99 55.32 9.33
N LYS A 400 -5.59 55.01 8.18
CA LYS A 400 -5.89 55.87 7.01
C LYS A 400 -4.78 55.95 5.94
N ASP A 401 -5.22 55.62 4.73
CA ASP A 401 -4.84 56.14 3.40
C ASP A 401 -3.38 56.08 2.94
N HIS A 402 -3.10 55.22 1.95
CA HIS A 402 -2.80 55.70 0.60
C HIS A 402 -2.82 54.57 -0.45
N ILE A 403 -3.54 54.89 -1.53
CA ILE A 403 -3.64 54.20 -2.81
C ILE A 403 -2.33 54.42 -3.58
N ASP A 404 -1.77 53.37 -4.18
CA ASP A 404 -0.93 53.48 -5.37
C ASP A 404 -1.32 52.39 -6.38
N ASP A 405 -1.87 52.85 -7.50
CA ASP A 405 -1.98 52.16 -8.78
C ASP A 405 -0.60 51.75 -9.29
N TYR A 406 -0.49 50.65 -10.04
CA TYR A 406 0.18 50.64 -11.37
C TYR A 406 -0.03 49.28 -12.07
N ILE A 407 -0.96 49.31 -13.01
CA ILE A 407 -0.87 48.85 -14.42
C ILE A 407 -0.45 47.40 -14.70
N LEU A 408 -1.45 46.65 -15.18
CA LEU A 408 -1.33 45.49 -16.07
C LEU A 408 -0.83 45.96 -17.45
N ASP A 409 0.24 45.34 -17.94
CA ASP A 409 0.67 45.42 -19.35
C ASP A 409 0.33 44.10 -20.05
N PRO A 410 -0.61 44.08 -21.01
CA PRO A 410 -0.94 42.91 -21.82
C PRO A 410 -0.51 43.15 -23.27
N ASP A 411 0.74 42.88 -23.63
CA ASP A 411 1.14 42.65 -25.02
C ASP A 411 2.59 42.13 -25.07
N ASN A 412 2.79 40.84 -25.40
CA ASN A 412 3.78 40.55 -26.42
C ASN A 412 3.49 39.25 -27.16
N GLN A 413 3.46 39.39 -28.48
CA GLN A 413 3.13 38.40 -29.48
C GLN A 413 4.31 37.49 -29.80
N VAL A 414 3.97 36.24 -30.14
CA VAL A 414 4.38 35.49 -31.33
C VAL A 414 5.79 35.74 -31.91
N TYR A 415 6.59 34.68 -31.93
CA TYR A 415 7.41 34.34 -33.09
C TYR A 415 7.29 32.83 -33.39
N GLU A 416 6.56 32.49 -34.45
CA GLU A 416 6.86 31.32 -35.28
C GLU A 416 8.08 31.66 -36.14
N ASN A 417 9.03 30.72 -36.32
CA ASN A 417 9.23 30.04 -37.61
C ASN A 417 10.50 29.17 -37.70
N VAL A 418 10.28 27.98 -38.29
CA VAL A 418 11.06 27.34 -39.36
C VAL A 418 12.21 26.37 -38.99
N LEU A 419 11.89 25.08 -39.20
CA LEU A 419 12.56 24.03 -40.00
C LEU A 419 14.10 23.91 -39.91
N SER A 420 14.60 22.70 -39.64
CA SER A 420 15.00 21.77 -40.71
C SER A 420 15.65 20.49 -40.17
N ASP A 421 15.54 19.47 -41.02
CA ASP A 421 15.90 18.07 -40.90
C ASP A 421 17.39 17.80 -40.67
N GLY A 422 17.69 16.58 -40.21
CA GLY A 422 19.04 16.03 -40.16
C GLY A 422 19.09 14.60 -39.65
N GLU A 423 18.55 13.67 -40.43
CA GLU A 423 18.94 12.26 -40.40
C GLU A 423 20.45 12.12 -40.70
N GLY A 424 21.10 11.13 -40.11
CA GLY A 424 22.49 10.81 -40.37
C GLY A 424 22.99 9.64 -39.55
N ASP A 425 22.72 8.44 -40.05
CA ASP A 425 23.40 7.18 -39.72
C ASP A 425 24.93 7.30 -39.83
N GLU A 426 25.67 6.54 -39.02
CA GLU A 426 26.61 5.53 -39.54
C GLU A 426 27.27 4.73 -38.39
N GLU A 427 26.91 3.43 -38.35
CA GLU A 427 27.74 2.36 -37.82
C GLU A 427 29.07 2.28 -38.55
N ALA A 428 30.18 2.11 -37.82
CA ALA A 428 31.37 1.47 -38.36
C ALA A 428 32.11 0.66 -37.28
N ALA A 429 32.21 -0.63 -37.56
CA ALA A 429 32.86 -1.67 -36.79
C ALA A 429 34.39 -1.68 -36.91
N HIS A 430 35.08 -2.24 -35.91
CA HIS A 430 36.31 -3.04 -36.04
C HIS A 430 36.52 -3.81 -34.71
N ARG A 431 36.23 -5.12 -34.62
CA ARG A 431 37.02 -6.32 -34.99
C ARG A 431 38.43 -6.44 -34.39
N GLY A 432 38.63 -7.55 -33.64
CA GLY A 432 39.89 -8.28 -33.43
C GLY A 432 40.54 -8.04 -32.06
N GLU A 433 41.04 -9.01 -31.30
CA GLU A 433 41.38 -10.42 -31.56
C GLU A 433 41.43 -11.22 -30.24
N TYR A 434 41.25 -12.53 -30.39
CA TYR A 434 41.49 -13.60 -29.41
C TYR A 434 42.99 -13.80 -29.12
N LEU A 435 43.37 -14.05 -27.86
CA LEU A 435 44.49 -14.95 -27.51
C LEU A 435 44.22 -15.66 -26.15
N SER A 436 44.06 -16.98 -26.25
CA SER A 436 44.36 -18.07 -25.30
C SER A 436 45.86 -18.11 -24.94
N ASP A 437 46.42 -18.84 -23.98
CA ASP A 437 46.04 -19.75 -22.88
C ASP A 437 47.27 -19.82 -21.95
N ASP A 438 47.05 -20.21 -20.68
CA ASP A 438 47.92 -20.98 -19.76
C ASP A 438 49.43 -20.68 -19.57
N GLU A 439 49.82 -20.44 -18.31
CA GLU A 439 50.76 -21.31 -17.57
C GLU A 439 50.95 -20.91 -16.09
N ALA A 440 50.53 -21.85 -15.22
CA ALA A 440 51.16 -22.40 -14.00
C ALA A 440 51.97 -21.56 -12.98
N ASP A 441 51.55 -21.77 -11.72
CA ASP A 441 52.33 -22.04 -10.50
C ASP A 441 53.33 -21.00 -9.95
N LYS A 442 52.93 -20.38 -8.83
CA LYS A 442 53.73 -20.25 -7.58
C LYS A 442 52.92 -19.64 -6.44
N GLU A 443 52.61 -20.44 -5.42
CA GLU A 443 52.16 -19.97 -4.10
C GLU A 443 53.28 -19.27 -3.32
N PRO A 444 52.97 -18.19 -2.60
CA PRO A 444 53.70 -17.81 -1.40
C PRO A 444 52.85 -18.02 -0.14
N GLN A 445 53.42 -18.75 0.83
CA GLN A 445 52.86 -18.95 2.16
C GLN A 445 52.74 -17.62 2.94
N LEU A 446 51.56 -17.36 3.50
CA LEU A 446 51.30 -16.29 4.48
C LEU A 446 50.94 -16.89 5.86
N PRO A 447 51.39 -16.30 6.98
CA PRO A 447 51.20 -16.86 8.32
C PRO A 447 49.88 -16.42 8.97
N GLY A 448 49.25 -17.36 9.68
CA GLY A 448 48.43 -17.10 10.87
C GLY A 448 46.98 -16.67 10.64
N THR A 449 46.10 -17.62 10.33
CA THR A 449 44.65 -17.42 10.41
C THR A 449 44.21 -17.31 11.86
N THR A 450 43.76 -16.10 12.24
CA THR A 450 42.94 -15.90 13.43
C THR A 450 41.53 -16.37 13.07
N ASN A 451 41.01 -17.37 13.79
CA ASN A 451 39.64 -17.86 13.61
C ASN A 451 38.63 -16.75 13.93
N ILE A 452 38.21 -16.01 12.91
CA ILE A 452 37.01 -15.21 12.95
C ILE A 452 35.87 -16.15 12.55
N ASN A 453 35.14 -16.65 13.54
CA ASN A 453 33.88 -17.35 13.30
C ASN A 453 32.88 -16.35 12.73
N PHE A 454 32.75 -16.31 11.42
CA PHE A 454 31.55 -15.78 10.79
C PHE A 454 30.45 -16.83 11.00
N SER A 455 29.50 -16.52 11.87
CA SER A 455 28.18 -17.15 11.77
C SER A 455 27.53 -16.51 10.56
N ILE A 456 27.42 -17.28 9.47
CA ILE A 456 26.75 -16.86 8.23
C ILE A 456 25.25 -16.74 8.52
#